data_AF-A0A7X3ML24-F1
#
_entry.id   AF-A0A7X3ML24-F1
#
_cell.length_a   1.000
_cell.length_b   1.000
_cell.length_c   1.000
_cell.angle_alpha   90.00
_cell.angle_beta   90.00
_cell.angle_gamma   90.00
#
_symmetry.space_group_name_H-M   'P 1'
#
loop_
_entity.id
_entity.type
_entity.pdbx_description
1 polymer ?
#
loop_
_entity_poly.entity_id
_entity_poly.type
_entity_poly.pdbx_seq_one_letter_code
_entity_poly.pdbx_strand_id
1 'polypeptide(L)' 'MGLLYTVGHSRFEFEYFANLLKKFEINYLLDVRSTPYSKYAETFNKEQLENLLFTKGVKYFLWVNFWCKTR' A
#
# COMPACT_ATOMS: atom_id res chain seq x y z
N MET A 1 -0.98 22.71 -6.27
CA MET A 1 -1.67 21.49 -6.73
C MET A 1 -0.65 20.36 -6.72
N GLY A 2 -0.90 19.25 -6.03
CA GLY A 2 0.02 18.11 -5.96
C GLY A 2 -0.34 17.04 -6.99
N LEU A 3 0.62 16.17 -7.33
CA LEU A 3 0.39 15.02 -8.20
C LEU A 3 -0.06 13.82 -7.37
N LEU A 4 -1.22 13.24 -7.71
CA LEU A 4 -1.78 12.07 -7.03
C LEU A 4 -1.74 10.88 -7.98
N TYR A 5 -1.19 9.77 -7.50
CA TYR A 5 -1.14 8.50 -8.23
C TYR A 5 -2.17 7.52 -7.66
N THR A 6 -2.69 6.65 -8.52
CA THR A 6 -3.52 5.52 -8.11
C THR A 6 -2.90 4.24 -8.66
N VAL A 7 -2.98 3.15 -7.90
CA VAL A 7 -2.42 1.85 -8.26
C VAL A 7 -3.33 0.74 -7.77
N GLY A 8 -3.57 -0.25 -8.63
CA GLY A 8 -4.27 -1.49 -8.29
C GLY A 8 -3.30 -2.68 -8.23
N HIS A 9 -3.68 -3.74 -7.52
CA HIS A 9 -2.80 -4.89 -7.24
C HIS A 9 -3.39 -6.27 -7.60
N SER A 10 -4.53 -6.33 -8.29
CA SER A 10 -5.32 -7.57 -8.43
C SER A 10 -4.69 -8.68 -9.28
N ARG A 11 -3.65 -8.39 -10.07
CA ARG A 11 -2.98 -9.36 -10.96
C ARG A 11 -1.45 -9.37 -10.83
N PHE A 12 -0.91 -8.58 -9.93
CA PHE A 12 0.53 -8.35 -9.86
C PHE A 12 1.14 -9.07 -8.67
N GLU A 13 2.27 -9.71 -8.90
CA GLU A 13 3.16 -10.12 -7.83
C GLU A 13 3.65 -8.89 -7.04
N PHE A 14 3.93 -9.08 -5.75
CA PHE A 14 4.38 -7.99 -4.89
C PHE A 14 5.61 -7.27 -5.44
N GLU A 15 6.58 -8.00 -6.01
CA GLU A 15 7.82 -7.38 -6.49
C GLU A 15 7.58 -6.45 -7.69
N TYR A 16 6.62 -6.78 -8.57
CA TYR A 16 6.20 -5.88 -9.64
C TYR A 16 5.59 -4.60 -9.07
N PHE A 17 4.69 -4.75 -8.09
CA PHE A 17 4.06 -3.63 -7.40
C PHE A 17 5.10 -2.73 -6.71
N ALA A 18 6.05 -3.32 -5.97
CA ALA A 18 7.13 -2.58 -5.31
C ALA A 18 8.04 -1.83 -6.30
N ASN A 19 8.38 -2.46 -7.43
CA ASN A 19 9.15 -1.81 -8.49
C ASN A 19 8.39 -0.65 -9.14
N LEU A 20 7.07 -0.76 -9.27
CA LEU A 20 6.23 0.33 -9.74
C LEU A 20 6.27 1.52 -8.78
N LEU A 21 6.11 1.29 -7.47
CA LEU A 21 6.23 2.35 -6.46
C LEU A 21 7.59 3.03 -6.52
N LYS A 22 8.67 2.25 -6.62
CA LYS A 22 10.04 2.76 -6.75
C LYS A 22 10.23 3.59 -8.02
N LYS A 23 9.70 3.14 -9.15
CA LYS A 23 9.78 3.83 -10.45
C LYS A 23 9.18 5.23 -10.41
N PHE A 24 8.12 5.42 -9.62
CA PHE A 24 7.45 6.70 -9.43
C PHE A 24 7.88 7.42 -8.14
N GLU A 25 8.96 6.95 -7.49
CA GLU A 25 9.51 7.54 -6.26
C GLU A 25 8.48 7.66 -5.12
N ILE A 26 7.52 6.73 -5.07
CA ILE A 26 6.46 6.70 -4.06
C ILE A 26 7.02 6.14 -2.76
N ASN A 27 7.05 6.99 -1.73
CA ASN A 27 7.46 6.61 -0.37
C ASN A 27 6.26 6.50 0.61
N TYR A 28 5.05 6.78 0.14
CA TYR A 28 3.84 6.78 0.94
C TYR A 28 2.69 6.14 0.15
N LEU A 29 2.12 5.07 0.70
CA LEU A 29 0.96 4.37 0.15
C LEU A 29 -0.21 4.49 1.12
N LEU A 30 -1.30 5.09 0.64
CA LEU A 30 -2.57 5.18 1.36
C LEU A 30 -3.53 4.13 0.80
N ASP A 31 -3.85 3.14 1.63
CA ASP A 31 -4.82 2.13 1.30
C ASP A 31 -6.23 2.61 1.65
N VAL A 32 -7.06 2.76 0.62
CA VAL A 32 -8.45 3.21 0.74
C VAL A 32 -9.45 2.05 0.82
N ARG A 33 -8.98 0.79 0.81
CA ARG A 33 -9.84 -0.40 0.93
C ARG A 33 -10.46 -0.45 2.31
N SER A 34 -11.79 -0.59 2.39
CA SER A 34 -12.49 -0.78 3.67
C SER A 34 -12.09 -2.10 4.36
N THR A 35 -11.78 -3.13 3.59
CA THR A 35 -11.36 -4.44 4.08
C THR A 35 -10.10 -4.91 3.34
N PRO A 36 -8.89 -4.60 3.85
CA PRO A 36 -7.62 -4.96 3.22
C PRO A 36 -7.20 -6.41 3.50
N TYR A 37 -8.13 -7.35 3.29
CA TYR A 37 -7.92 -8.78 3.51
C TYR A 37 -8.57 -9.60 2.39
N SER A 38 -7.83 -10.57 1.85
CA SER A 38 -8.29 -11.49 0.81
C SER A 38 -7.58 -12.84 0.95
N LYS A 39 -8.32 -13.93 0.73
CA LYS A 39 -7.74 -15.29 0.64
C LYS A 39 -7.00 -15.54 -0.67
N TYR A 40 -7.29 -14.77 -1.71
CA TYR A 40 -6.69 -14.94 -3.03
C TYR A 40 -5.41 -14.12 -3.22
N ALA A 41 -5.21 -13.11 -2.39
CA ALA A 41 -4.10 -12.17 -2.49
C ALA A 41 -3.49 -11.93 -1.10
N GLU A 42 -3.06 -13.02 -0.45
CA GLU A 42 -2.57 -13.00 0.93
C GLU A 42 -1.41 -12.01 1.11
N THR A 43 -0.53 -11.90 0.12
CA THR A 43 0.59 -10.93 0.10
C THR A 43 0.15 -9.47 0.19
N PHE A 44 -1.08 -9.17 -0.23
CA PHE A 44 -1.69 -7.83 -0.15
C PHE A 44 -2.63 -7.66 1.06
N ASN A 45 -2.65 -8.62 1.98
CA ASN A 45 -3.27 -8.45 3.28
C ASN A 45 -2.50 -7.40 4.07
N LYS A 46 -3.22 -6.59 4.84
CA LYS A 46 -2.69 -5.42 5.56
C LYS A 46 -1.34 -5.65 6.22
N GLU A 47 -1.22 -6.64 7.12
CA GLU A 47 -0.02 -6.87 7.91
C GLU A 47 1.18 -7.30 7.05
N GLN A 48 0.95 -8.21 6.11
CA GLN A 48 2.00 -8.69 5.22
C GLN A 48 2.46 -7.57 4.28
N LEU A 49 1.53 -6.82 3.71
CA LEU A 49 1.82 -5.70 2.83
C LEU A 49 2.58 -4.58 3.57
N GLU A 50 2.16 -4.22 4.79
CA GLU A 50 2.82 -3.23 5.62
C GLU A 50 4.27 -3.61 5.91
N ASN A 51 4.52 -4.85 6.32
CA ASN A 51 5.87 -5.35 6.58
C ASN A 51 6.74 -5.33 5.31
N LEU A 52 6.21 -5.84 4.20
CA LEU A 52 6.95 -5.88 2.94
C LEU A 52 7.29 -4.47 2.44
N LEU A 53 6.36 -3.53 2.49
CA LEU A 53 6.59 -2.14 2.12
C LEU A 53 7.56 -1.42 3.05
N PHE A 54 7.52 -1.72 4.36
CA PHE A 54 8.47 -1.19 5.32
C PHE A 54 9.92 -1.56 4.96
N THR A 55 10.17 -2.82 4.56
CA THR A 55 11.51 -3.24 4.10
C THR A 55 11.99 -2.54 2.84
N LYS A 56 11.07 -1.98 2.05
CA LYS A 56 11.36 -1.23 0.82
C LYS A 56 11.37 0.29 1.05
N GLY A 57 11.22 0.74 2.30
CA GLY A 57 11.21 2.16 2.67
C GLY A 57 9.91 2.90 2.35
N VAL A 58 8.82 2.17 2.07
CA VAL A 58 7.50 2.74 1.77
C VAL A 58 6.63 2.71 3.02
N LYS A 59 6.12 3.86 3.44
CA LYS A 59 5.15 3.98 4.54
C LYS A 59 3.77 3.57 4.06
N TYR A 60 3.13 2.67 4.79
CA TYR A 60 1.80 2.18 4.48
C TYR A 60 0.80 2.66 5.54
N PHE A 61 -0.34 3.21 5.11
CA PHE A 61 -1.43 3.60 6.00
C PHE A 61 -2.77 3.13 5.46
N LEU A 62 -3.60 2.60 6.35
CA LEU A 62 -4.99 2.29 6.05
C LEU A 62 -5.86 3.52 6.33
N TRP A 63 -6.69 3.92 5.37
CA TRP A 63 -7.58 5.08 5.47
C TRP A 63 -8.43 5.08 6.73
N VAL A 64 -8.97 3.93 7.13
CA VAL A 64 -9.80 3.81 8.34
C VAL A 64 -9.04 4.19 9.62
N ASN A 65 -7.72 3.98 9.64
CA ASN A 65 -6.85 4.32 10.76
C ASN A 65 -6.27 5.74 10.65
N PHE A 66 -6.40 6.38 9.48
CA PHE A 66 -5.85 7.72 9.23
C PHE A 66 -6.56 8.79 10.08
N TRP A 67 -7.87 8.63 10.31
CA TRP A 67 -8.69 9.59 11.05
C TRP A 67 -8.53 9.57 12.57
N CYS A 68 -7.97 8.49 13.14
CA CYS A 68 -7.86 8.34 14.59
C CYS A 68 -6.49 8.75 15.17
N LYS A 69 -5.48 9.04 14.33
CA LYS A 69 -4.10 9.35 14.76
C LYS A 69 -3.71 10.84 14.66
N THR A 70 -4.64 11.73 14.30
CA THR A 70 -4.41 13.18 14.21
C THR A 70 -4.86 13.94 15.47
N ARG A 71 -4.80 13.31 16.65
CA ARG A 71 -4.89 14.00 17.95
C ARG A 71 -3.59 13.83 18.71
#